data_AF-A0A9N9NQC9-F1
#
_entry.id   AF-A0A9N9NQC9-F1
#
_cell.length_a   1.000
_cell.length_b   1.000
_cell.length_c   1.000
_cell.angle_alpha   90.00
_cell.angle_beta   90.00
_cell.angle_gamma   90.00
#
_symmetry.space_group_name_H-M   'P 1'
#
loop_
_entity.id
_entity.type
_entity.pdbx_description
1 polymer ?
#
loop_
_entity_poly.entity_id
_entity_poly.type
_entity_poly.pdbx_seq_one_letter_code
_entity_poly.pdbx_strand_id
1 'polypeptide(L)'
;MRRAYHVRTEFWWQYWKRLIGVQKSREIYDTIPVKKLFQRDFLPEPLEHWKIMDVQGDSSIRSAAQNNTISSEEGSPPLKRKRYTTAKDRREHLNRTFKYRKGNRDEDRSSDRNKEESSDKTNGDVTGNIAIEKEPRKPKRKVAVLVGFCGTGYQGMQINRNAKTIEEDLFKAFVAAGAISKDNSDDPRKVSLMRAARTDKGVHAAGNLISILFFYMIIGIPNLVEKINENLADQIRVWGFVQTIRSFHAKTLCDSRIYEYLLPTYVFIPRERDQIVSSIGQLSTDQNDQTQFVEVPLATAEEMIEKRKYRIPSRTLDLVRQGFKAYEGTHNYHNFTLGRSPMEKSCNRFIMSFEVSDPKMVHVRDSKTGDQNVTEDNECNEWLSLKVHGQSFMLHQIRKMVALIVMMIRTETSLSLIHKTFGNTKINIPKAPALGLLLDQPVFKSYNKKAVDNGKELIEFDIHKGKIDAFKEKFIYSKIYDEEFLENTFQNWLNSIDYHTERDYGYLNREGEIPECAIVVNPKENFNKDADDENQEENDSD
;
A
#
# COMPACT_ATOMS: atom_id res chain seq x y z
N MET A 1 14.53 -16.76 -26.88
CA MET A 1 13.56 -16.97 -25.78
C MET A 1 13.20 -18.46 -25.53
N ARG A 2 14.16 -19.38 -25.40
CA ARG A 2 13.91 -20.76 -24.92
C ARG A 2 14.99 -21.34 -23.98
N ARG A 3 15.93 -20.52 -23.49
CA ARG A 3 16.95 -20.92 -22.48
C ARG A 3 16.73 -20.33 -21.07
N ALA A 4 15.72 -19.49 -20.87
CA ALA A 4 15.45 -18.83 -19.58
C ALA A 4 14.57 -19.66 -18.61
N TYR A 5 14.07 -20.82 -19.02
CA TYR A 5 13.18 -21.66 -18.19
C TYR A 5 13.88 -22.85 -17.51
N HIS A 6 15.10 -23.23 -17.92
CA HIS A 6 15.83 -24.37 -17.34
C HIS A 6 16.77 -23.99 -16.17
N VAL A 7 17.11 -22.71 -16.01
CA VAL A 7 18.01 -22.26 -14.93
C VAL A 7 17.26 -22.05 -13.60
N ARG A 8 15.93 -21.89 -13.64
CA ARG A 8 15.11 -21.65 -12.42
C ARG A 8 14.72 -22.90 -11.65
N THR A 9 14.84 -24.10 -12.23
CA THR A 9 14.51 -25.37 -11.56
C THR A 9 15.72 -26.00 -10.85
N GLU A 10 16.93 -25.83 -11.39
CA GLU A 10 18.18 -26.27 -10.74
C GLU A 10 18.51 -25.47 -9.47
N PHE A 11 18.20 -24.17 -9.45
CA PHE A 11 18.43 -23.31 -8.29
C PHE A 11 17.61 -23.72 -7.07
N TRP A 12 16.35 -24.12 -7.28
CA TRP A 12 15.48 -24.63 -6.21
C TRP A 12 15.89 -26.02 -5.74
N TRP A 13 16.40 -26.88 -6.62
CA TRP A 13 16.86 -28.22 -6.26
C TRP A 13 18.17 -28.20 -5.47
N GLN A 14 19.10 -27.31 -5.82
CA GLN A 14 20.33 -27.10 -5.03
C GLN A 14 20.06 -26.39 -3.69
N TYR A 15 19.10 -25.47 -3.64
CA TYR A 15 18.62 -24.86 -2.39
C TYR A 15 17.99 -25.89 -1.44
N TRP A 16 17.21 -26.84 -1.97
CA TRP A 16 16.60 -27.91 -1.18
C TRP A 16 17.63 -28.94 -0.68
N LYS A 17 18.67 -29.25 -1.47
CA LYS A 17 19.79 -30.10 -1.01
C LYS A 17 20.62 -29.48 0.11
N ARG A 18 20.71 -28.14 0.16
CA ARG A 18 21.51 -27.41 1.17
C ARG A 18 20.78 -27.30 2.51
N LEU A 19 19.45 -27.34 2.52
CA LEU A 19 18.61 -27.35 3.72
C LEU A 19 18.63 -28.69 4.49
N ILE A 20 19.15 -29.78 3.90
CA ILE A 20 19.11 -31.13 4.49
C ILE A 20 20.52 -31.61 4.92
N GLY A 21 21.56 -30.77 4.80
CA GLY A 21 22.95 -31.23 4.93
C GLY A 21 23.79 -30.57 6.02
N VAL A 22 23.75 -31.08 7.26
CA VAL A 22 24.95 -31.32 8.10
C VAL A 22 24.76 -32.62 8.91
N GLN A 23 25.66 -33.58 8.68
CA GLN A 23 25.78 -34.93 9.26
C GLN A 23 26.02 -34.90 10.79
N LYS A 24 25.68 -35.89 11.64
CA LYS A 24 25.99 -37.33 11.54
C LYS A 24 25.38 -38.11 12.73
N SER A 25 24.69 -39.22 12.49
CA SER A 25 24.86 -40.49 13.22
C SER A 25 24.21 -41.62 12.43
N ARG A 26 24.95 -42.71 12.26
CA ARG A 26 24.57 -43.93 11.56
C ARG A 26 23.48 -44.68 12.33
N GLU A 27 22.79 -45.51 11.57
CA GLU A 27 21.89 -46.61 11.93
C GLU A 27 20.39 -46.30 12.02
N ILE A 28 19.65 -47.30 11.54
CA ILE A 28 18.22 -47.51 11.60
C ILE A 28 17.41 -46.84 10.46
N TYR A 29 17.25 -47.58 9.36
CA TYR A 29 15.98 -48.08 8.80
C TYR A 29 16.17 -48.41 7.32
N ASP A 30 16.83 -49.55 7.06
CA ASP A 30 16.46 -50.37 5.92
C ASP A 30 15.11 -51.05 6.23
N THR A 31 14.34 -51.32 5.18
CA THR A 31 13.04 -52.00 5.12
C THR A 31 11.79 -51.13 5.32
N ILE A 32 11.25 -50.61 4.20
CA ILE A 32 9.93 -51.02 3.63
C ILE A 32 9.70 -50.27 2.29
N PRO A 33 9.09 -50.91 1.26
CA PRO A 33 9.30 -50.58 -0.14
C PRO A 33 8.32 -49.54 -0.71
N VAL A 34 8.83 -48.68 -1.58
CA VAL A 34 8.07 -47.76 -2.44
C VAL A 34 7.30 -48.56 -3.50
N LYS A 35 5.97 -48.66 -3.36
CA LYS A 35 5.05 -48.93 -4.48
C LYS A 35 3.59 -48.65 -4.07
N LYS A 36 3.07 -47.51 -4.55
CA LYS A 36 1.67 -47.16 -4.91
C LYS A 36 1.36 -45.72 -4.51
N LEU A 37 1.41 -44.81 -5.47
CA LEU A 37 0.53 -43.63 -5.58
C LEU A 37 0.89 -42.87 -6.86
N PHE A 38 0.52 -43.44 -8.01
CA PHE A 38 0.27 -42.67 -9.22
C PHE A 38 -0.86 -43.37 -9.97
N GLN A 39 -2.07 -42.86 -9.80
CA GLN A 39 -3.17 -43.05 -10.73
C GLN A 39 -4.16 -41.89 -10.65
N ARG A 40 -4.40 -41.30 -11.83
CA ARG A 40 -5.49 -40.45 -12.32
C ARG A 40 -5.38 -38.91 -12.22
N ASP A 41 -4.97 -38.34 -13.35
CA ASP A 41 -5.79 -37.59 -14.32
C ASP A 41 -6.74 -36.49 -13.81
N PHE A 42 -6.43 -35.22 -14.15
CA PHE A 42 -7.14 -34.37 -15.12
C PHE A 42 -6.69 -32.90 -14.99
N LEU A 43 -5.90 -32.42 -15.95
CA LEU A 43 -5.61 -31.00 -16.21
C LEU A 43 -6.00 -30.73 -17.68
N PRO A 44 -6.70 -29.63 -18.01
CA PRO A 44 -7.07 -29.32 -19.39
C PRO A 44 -5.90 -28.68 -20.16
N GLU A 45 -5.78 -29.07 -21.44
CA GLU A 45 -4.77 -28.64 -22.41
C GLU A 45 -4.92 -27.17 -22.88
N PRO A 46 -3.83 -26.53 -23.37
CA PRO A 46 -3.87 -25.20 -23.97
C PRO A 46 -4.15 -25.24 -25.48
N LEU A 47 -5.07 -24.39 -25.93
CA LEU A 47 -5.37 -24.14 -27.34
C LEU A 47 -4.37 -23.16 -27.96
N GLU A 48 -3.54 -23.63 -28.89
CA GLU A 48 -2.88 -22.81 -29.92
C GLU A 48 -3.64 -22.95 -31.25
N HIS A 49 -3.64 -21.87 -32.05
CA HIS A 49 -3.77 -21.72 -33.52
C HIS A 49 -4.69 -20.56 -33.92
N TRP A 50 -4.10 -19.48 -34.45
CA TRP A 50 -4.58 -18.89 -35.70
C TRP A 50 -3.42 -18.28 -36.49
N LYS A 51 -3.45 -18.54 -37.79
CA LYS A 51 -2.43 -18.29 -38.81
C LYS A 51 -2.44 -16.82 -39.26
N ILE A 52 -1.24 -16.35 -39.58
CA ILE A 52 -0.95 -15.13 -40.35
C ILE A 52 -1.31 -15.39 -41.82
N MET A 53 -2.01 -14.45 -42.46
CA MET A 53 -2.11 -14.32 -43.92
C MET A 53 -1.57 -12.96 -44.34
N ASP A 54 -0.48 -12.98 -45.09
CA ASP A 54 0.03 -11.87 -45.90
C ASP A 54 -0.69 -11.86 -47.26
N VAL A 55 -1.16 -10.70 -47.73
CA VAL A 55 -1.18 -10.32 -49.16
C VAL A 55 -1.09 -8.79 -49.32
N GLN A 56 0.04 -8.37 -49.89
CA GLN A 56 0.33 -7.29 -50.87
C GLN A 56 -0.52 -6.00 -50.94
N GLY A 57 0.20 -4.87 -51.01
CA GLY A 57 -0.29 -3.58 -51.53
C GLY A 57 0.84 -2.56 -51.61
N ASP A 58 1.30 -2.31 -52.83
CA ASP A 58 2.47 -1.53 -53.25
C ASP A 58 2.30 0.00 -53.06
N SER A 59 3.46 0.65 -53.08
CA SER A 59 3.83 2.07 -53.13
C SER A 59 2.84 3.08 -53.76
N SER A 60 2.81 4.30 -53.21
CA SER A 60 3.24 5.52 -53.93
C SER A 60 2.83 6.84 -53.24
N ILE A 61 3.81 7.76 -53.21
CA ILE A 61 3.70 9.23 -53.33
C ILE A 61 3.24 10.05 -52.10
N ARG A 62 4.25 10.62 -51.43
CA ARG A 62 4.25 12.00 -50.95
C ARG A 62 4.32 12.96 -52.15
N SER A 63 3.52 14.03 -52.17
CA SER A 63 3.97 15.43 -52.40
C SER A 63 2.84 16.37 -52.82
N ALA A 64 2.99 17.63 -52.39
CA ALA A 64 2.54 18.89 -52.99
C ALA A 64 1.02 19.11 -53.17
N ALA A 65 0.37 19.99 -52.40
CA ALA A 65 0.49 21.46 -52.39
C ALA A 65 -0.41 22.16 -53.43
N GLN A 66 -0.99 23.27 -52.96
CA GLN A 66 -1.63 24.40 -53.67
C GLN A 66 -3.16 24.38 -53.85
N ASN A 67 -3.76 25.25 -53.04
CA ASN A 67 -4.65 26.34 -53.43
C ASN A 67 -5.84 26.01 -54.32
N ASN A 68 -7.04 26.08 -53.74
CA ASN A 68 -8.07 26.89 -54.37
C ASN A 68 -9.01 27.55 -53.34
N THR A 69 -9.39 28.76 -53.71
CA THR A 69 -9.85 29.86 -52.87
C THR A 69 -11.38 29.95 -52.92
N ILE A 70 -11.99 30.11 -51.73
CA ILE A 70 -13.20 30.88 -51.37
C ILE A 70 -14.46 30.71 -52.25
N SER A 71 -15.52 30.19 -51.62
CA SER A 71 -16.82 30.89 -51.57
C SER A 71 -17.49 30.68 -50.21
N SER A 72 -18.09 31.75 -49.74
CA SER A 72 -18.50 32.08 -48.38
C SER A 72 -19.94 31.68 -48.07
N GLU A 73 -20.17 30.92 -47.00
CA GLU A 73 -21.43 30.95 -46.23
C GLU A 73 -21.11 30.86 -44.72
N GLU A 74 -21.80 31.71 -43.95
CA GLU A 74 -21.49 32.14 -42.60
C GLU A 74 -21.57 31.01 -41.55
N GLY A 75 -20.41 30.64 -40.98
CA GLY A 75 -20.32 29.79 -39.80
C GLY A 75 -20.54 30.58 -38.51
N SER A 76 -21.44 30.08 -37.65
CA SER A 76 -21.73 30.62 -36.31
C SER A 76 -20.47 30.75 -35.43
N PRO A 77 -20.38 31.77 -34.54
CA PRO A 77 -19.19 32.00 -33.72
C PRO A 77 -19.03 30.91 -32.63
N PRO A 78 -17.79 30.64 -32.18
CA PRO A 78 -17.54 29.66 -31.13
C PRO A 78 -18.19 30.11 -29.81
N LEU A 79 -18.92 29.19 -29.17
CA LEU A 79 -19.63 29.44 -27.91
C LEU A 79 -18.68 29.91 -26.80
N LYS A 80 -18.73 31.21 -26.47
CA LYS A 80 -18.08 31.77 -25.28
C LYS A 80 -18.58 31.06 -24.02
N ARG A 81 -17.67 30.45 -23.25
CA ARG A 81 -17.97 29.90 -21.91
C ARG A 81 -18.51 31.01 -21.01
N LYS A 82 -19.80 30.94 -20.63
CA LYS A 82 -20.42 31.87 -19.67
C LYS A 82 -19.73 31.77 -18.30
N ARG A 83 -19.10 32.86 -17.85
CA ARG A 83 -18.65 33.04 -16.46
C ARG A 83 -19.84 33.51 -15.61
N TYR A 84 -20.20 32.74 -14.58
CA TYR A 84 -21.27 33.09 -13.64
C TYR A 84 -20.70 33.92 -12.48
N THR A 85 -20.98 35.22 -12.49
CA THR A 85 -20.41 36.18 -11.54
C THR A 85 -21.10 36.13 -10.17
N THR A 86 -22.39 35.79 -10.09
CA THR A 86 -23.12 35.75 -8.81
C THR A 86 -23.51 34.33 -8.34
N ALA A 87 -23.75 34.18 -7.03
CA ALA A 87 -24.17 32.91 -6.43
C ALA A 87 -25.57 32.47 -6.88
N LYS A 88 -26.44 33.42 -7.24
CA LYS A 88 -27.79 33.17 -7.77
C LYS A 88 -27.72 32.53 -9.16
N ASP A 89 -26.85 33.05 -10.04
CA ASP A 89 -26.67 32.53 -11.40
C ASP A 89 -26.10 31.10 -11.41
N ARG A 90 -25.20 30.79 -10.46
CA ARG A 90 -24.66 29.44 -10.27
C ARG A 90 -25.74 28.44 -9.85
N ARG A 91 -26.69 28.87 -9.00
CA ARG A 91 -27.80 28.02 -8.51
C ARG A 91 -28.86 27.76 -9.58
N GLU A 92 -29.20 28.77 -10.39
CA GLU A 92 -30.11 28.60 -11.52
C GLU A 92 -29.53 27.72 -12.62
N HIS A 93 -28.23 27.88 -12.94
CA HIS A 93 -27.55 26.99 -13.87
C HIS A 93 -27.60 25.54 -13.36
N LEU A 94 -27.25 25.30 -12.10
CA LEU A 94 -27.33 23.95 -11.51
C LEU A 94 -28.73 23.36 -11.65
N ASN A 95 -29.78 24.13 -11.33
CA ASN A 95 -31.16 23.66 -11.43
C ASN A 95 -31.59 23.36 -12.87
N ARG A 96 -31.13 24.13 -13.86
CA ARG A 96 -31.35 23.83 -15.29
C ARG A 96 -30.62 22.58 -15.74
N THR A 97 -29.34 22.41 -15.34
CA THR A 97 -28.58 21.18 -15.66
C THR A 97 -29.21 19.95 -15.00
N PHE A 98 -29.75 20.09 -13.78
CA PHE A 98 -30.47 19.02 -13.08
C PHE A 98 -31.80 18.65 -13.75
N LYS A 99 -32.57 19.62 -14.29
CA LYS A 99 -33.80 19.33 -15.05
C LYS A 99 -33.51 18.68 -16.40
N TYR A 100 -32.51 19.16 -17.13
CA TYR A 100 -32.09 18.59 -18.42
C TYR A 100 -31.57 17.15 -18.26
N ARG A 101 -30.77 16.90 -17.21
CA ARG A 101 -30.24 15.56 -16.88
C ARG A 101 -31.31 14.60 -16.33
N LYS A 102 -32.47 15.11 -15.89
CA LYS A 102 -33.62 14.30 -15.50
C LYS A 102 -34.45 13.90 -16.73
N GLY A 103 -34.64 14.81 -17.69
CA GLY A 103 -35.29 14.53 -18.97
C GLY A 103 -34.60 13.43 -19.79
N ASN A 104 -33.29 13.54 -20.03
CA ASN A 104 -32.55 12.49 -20.76
C ASN A 104 -32.55 11.13 -20.06
N ARG A 105 -32.64 11.10 -18.72
CA ARG A 105 -32.64 9.86 -17.94
C ARG A 105 -33.97 9.11 -18.00
N ASP A 106 -35.04 9.82 -18.32
CA ASP A 106 -36.37 9.25 -18.52
C ASP A 106 -36.57 8.85 -20.00
N GLU A 107 -35.90 9.51 -20.96
CA GLU A 107 -35.81 9.09 -22.37
C GLU A 107 -34.91 7.84 -22.57
N ASP A 108 -33.72 7.77 -21.95
CA ASP A 108 -32.84 6.59 -22.00
C ASP A 108 -33.51 5.33 -21.41
N ARG A 109 -34.38 5.51 -20.40
CA ARG A 109 -35.19 4.43 -19.79
C ARG A 109 -36.34 3.95 -20.69
N SER A 110 -36.79 4.78 -21.63
CA SER A 110 -37.83 4.43 -22.60
C SER A 110 -37.22 3.71 -23.81
N SER A 111 -36.01 4.07 -24.22
CA SER A 111 -35.32 3.42 -25.35
C SER A 111 -34.77 2.04 -25.01
N ASP A 112 -34.33 1.82 -23.76
CA ASP A 112 -33.86 0.50 -23.31
C ASP A 112 -35.01 -0.52 -23.15
N ARG A 113 -36.24 -0.06 -22.84
CA ARG A 113 -37.42 -0.94 -22.76
C ARG A 113 -37.89 -1.47 -24.12
N ASN A 114 -37.74 -0.69 -25.19
CA ASN A 114 -38.18 -1.10 -26.53
C ASN A 114 -37.14 -1.96 -27.29
N LYS A 115 -35.89 -2.05 -26.81
CA LYS A 115 -34.86 -2.90 -27.43
C LYS A 115 -34.83 -4.34 -26.91
N GLU A 116 -35.40 -4.61 -25.72
CA GLU A 116 -35.50 -5.98 -25.18
C GLU A 116 -36.75 -6.73 -25.67
N GLU A 117 -37.79 -6.06 -26.20
CA GLU A 117 -39.04 -6.71 -26.64
C GLU A 117 -39.08 -7.13 -28.13
N SER A 118 -38.03 -6.84 -28.93
CA SER A 118 -38.07 -7.07 -30.39
C SER A 118 -37.11 -8.15 -30.93
N SER A 119 -36.35 -8.87 -30.11
CA SER A 119 -35.35 -9.83 -30.62
C SER A 119 -35.47 -11.26 -30.11
N ASP A 120 -36.66 -11.72 -29.70
CA ASP A 120 -36.83 -13.13 -29.38
C ASP A 120 -38.21 -13.68 -29.76
N LYS A 121 -38.39 -13.90 -31.07
CA LYS A 121 -39.42 -14.80 -31.62
C LYS A 121 -38.84 -15.54 -32.82
N THR A 122 -37.93 -16.48 -32.57
CA THR A 122 -37.76 -17.69 -33.39
C THR A 122 -36.78 -18.64 -32.69
N ASN A 123 -37.31 -19.53 -31.86
CA ASN A 123 -37.17 -20.99 -31.98
C ASN A 123 -37.57 -21.63 -30.66
N GLY A 124 -38.51 -22.57 -30.74
CA GLY A 124 -39.00 -23.29 -29.57
C GLY A 124 -37.93 -24.22 -29.01
N ASP A 125 -37.77 -24.17 -27.70
CA ASP A 125 -37.41 -25.37 -26.94
C ASP A 125 -38.08 -25.33 -25.57
N VAL A 126 -38.66 -26.46 -25.18
CA VAL A 126 -39.46 -26.63 -23.97
C VAL A 126 -38.51 -26.95 -22.83
N THR A 127 -38.09 -25.95 -22.06
CA THR A 127 -37.55 -26.17 -20.70
C THR A 127 -38.03 -25.05 -19.76
N GLY A 128 -38.51 -25.44 -18.58
CA GLY A 128 -39.32 -24.61 -17.70
C GLY A 128 -38.65 -23.34 -17.20
N ASN A 129 -39.37 -22.22 -17.31
CA ASN A 129 -39.08 -20.98 -16.59
C ASN A 129 -39.20 -21.22 -15.08
N ILE A 130 -38.09 -21.51 -14.42
CA ILE A 130 -37.98 -21.29 -12.98
C ILE A 130 -37.79 -19.79 -12.79
N ALA A 131 -38.89 -19.08 -12.52
CA ALA A 131 -38.83 -17.69 -12.08
C ALA A 131 -38.02 -17.64 -10.78
N ILE A 132 -36.80 -17.11 -10.84
CA ILE A 132 -35.99 -16.87 -9.64
C ILE A 132 -36.73 -15.79 -8.82
N GLU A 133 -37.39 -16.20 -7.74
CA GLU A 133 -38.02 -15.28 -6.80
C GLU A 133 -37.00 -14.28 -6.27
N LYS A 134 -37.17 -13.00 -6.60
CA LYS A 134 -36.34 -11.92 -6.06
C LYS A 134 -36.68 -11.70 -4.59
N GLU A 135 -35.69 -11.73 -3.72
CA GLU A 135 -35.90 -11.47 -2.29
C GLU A 135 -36.57 -10.10 -2.08
N PRO A 136 -37.51 -9.97 -1.12
CA PRO A 136 -38.17 -8.70 -0.85
C PRO A 136 -37.14 -7.65 -0.40
N ARG A 137 -37.25 -6.43 -0.93
CA ARG A 137 -36.34 -5.33 -0.62
C ARG A 137 -36.42 -4.94 0.85
N LYS A 138 -35.42 -5.33 1.64
CA LYS A 138 -35.32 -4.98 3.07
C LYS A 138 -34.66 -3.61 3.28
N PRO A 139 -35.05 -2.85 4.30
CA PRO A 139 -34.44 -1.56 4.62
C PRO A 139 -32.97 -1.71 5.01
N LYS A 140 -32.13 -0.77 4.55
CA LYS A 140 -30.68 -0.72 4.84
C LYS A 140 -30.33 0.49 5.71
N ARG A 141 -29.22 0.40 6.45
CA ARG A 141 -28.62 1.52 7.20
C ARG A 141 -27.13 1.58 6.97
N LYS A 142 -26.60 2.81 7.00
CA LYS A 142 -25.17 3.07 6.90
C LYS A 142 -24.53 2.82 8.25
N VAL A 143 -23.56 1.93 8.29
CA VAL A 143 -22.80 1.58 9.49
C VAL A 143 -21.32 1.84 9.26
N ALA A 144 -20.61 2.09 10.35
CA ALA A 144 -19.16 2.04 10.42
C ALA A 144 -18.75 0.76 11.16
N VAL A 145 -17.97 -0.09 10.53
CA VAL A 145 -17.48 -1.36 11.06
C VAL A 145 -16.01 -1.18 11.43
N LEU A 146 -15.69 -1.45 12.69
CA LEU A 146 -14.34 -1.36 13.24
C LEU A 146 -13.70 -2.74 13.08
N VAL A 147 -12.55 -2.80 12.42
CA VAL A 147 -11.88 -4.06 12.07
C VAL A 147 -10.40 -4.03 12.41
N GLY A 148 -9.81 -5.19 12.65
CA GLY A 148 -8.37 -5.39 12.77
C GLY A 148 -7.94 -6.63 12.00
N PHE A 149 -6.72 -6.66 11.51
CA PHE A 149 -6.19 -7.77 10.73
C PHE A 149 -4.65 -7.83 10.73
N CYS A 150 -4.13 -9.06 10.63
CA CYS A 150 -2.76 -9.31 10.20
C CYS A 150 -2.72 -9.39 8.67
N GLY A 151 -1.88 -8.58 8.02
CA GLY A 151 -1.81 -8.46 6.57
C GLY A 151 -1.03 -9.60 5.87
N THR A 152 -0.37 -10.48 6.63
CA THR A 152 0.42 -11.58 6.07
C THR A 152 -0.46 -12.51 5.22
N GLY A 153 0.02 -12.85 4.02
CA GLY A 153 -0.74 -13.65 3.05
C GLY A 153 -1.81 -12.89 2.26
N TYR A 154 -1.97 -11.57 2.48
CA TYR A 154 -2.89 -10.71 1.73
C TYR A 154 -2.16 -9.68 0.87
N GLN A 155 -2.77 -9.35 -0.27
CA GLN A 155 -2.29 -8.31 -1.19
C GLN A 155 -2.87 -6.92 -0.87
N GLY A 156 -2.96 -6.62 0.43
CA GLY A 156 -3.47 -5.35 0.95
C GLY A 156 -4.97 -5.38 1.29
N MET A 157 -5.47 -4.21 1.72
CA MET A 157 -6.85 -4.05 2.17
C MET A 157 -7.86 -4.11 1.01
N GLN A 158 -7.60 -3.36 -0.06
CA GLN A 158 -8.60 -3.05 -1.09
C GLN A 158 -8.78 -4.22 -2.07
N ILE A 159 -10.04 -4.54 -2.41
CA ILE A 159 -10.36 -5.53 -3.45
C ILE A 159 -9.70 -5.16 -4.78
N ASN A 160 -8.93 -6.10 -5.31
CA ASN A 160 -8.28 -6.05 -6.61
C ASN A 160 -8.52 -7.37 -7.35
N ARG A 161 -8.49 -7.35 -8.69
CA ARG A 161 -8.73 -8.54 -9.51
C ARG A 161 -7.63 -9.58 -9.26
N ASN A 162 -8.03 -10.84 -9.04
CA ASN A 162 -7.15 -12.00 -8.84
C ASN A 162 -6.20 -11.88 -7.63
N ALA A 163 -6.58 -11.11 -6.61
CA ALA A 163 -5.78 -10.86 -5.43
C ALA A 163 -6.58 -11.19 -4.17
N LYS A 164 -6.04 -12.04 -3.29
CA LYS A 164 -6.62 -12.27 -1.96
C LYS A 164 -6.46 -10.99 -1.13
N THR A 165 -7.56 -10.39 -0.70
CA THR A 165 -7.58 -9.09 -0.01
C THR A 165 -8.46 -9.12 1.23
N ILE A 166 -8.17 -8.25 2.19
CA ILE A 166 -8.91 -8.19 3.46
C ILE A 166 -10.38 -7.83 3.24
N GLU A 167 -10.65 -6.85 2.35
CA GLU A 167 -12.03 -6.46 2.02
C GLU A 167 -12.85 -7.58 1.39
N GLU A 168 -12.22 -8.47 0.60
CA GLU A 168 -12.93 -9.60 0.00
C GLU A 168 -13.40 -10.60 1.06
N ASP A 169 -12.52 -10.99 1.99
CA ASP A 169 -12.86 -11.91 3.09
C ASP A 169 -13.91 -11.28 4.03
N LEU A 170 -13.77 -9.99 4.37
CA LEU A 170 -14.77 -9.26 5.15
C LEU A 170 -16.12 -9.20 4.45
N PHE A 171 -16.13 -8.92 3.15
CA PHE A 171 -17.38 -8.83 2.38
C PHE A 171 -18.09 -10.19 2.29
N LYS A 172 -17.34 -11.28 2.05
CA LYS A 172 -17.88 -12.65 2.09
C LYS A 172 -18.44 -13.00 3.47
N ALA A 173 -17.74 -12.65 4.55
CA ALA A 173 -18.21 -12.87 5.91
C ALA A 173 -19.49 -12.08 6.23
N PHE A 174 -19.61 -10.82 5.77
CA PHE A 174 -20.83 -10.03 5.92
C PHE A 174 -22.03 -10.65 5.18
N VAL A 175 -21.81 -11.25 4.01
CA VAL A 175 -22.84 -11.98 3.25
C VAL A 175 -23.23 -13.26 3.99
N ALA A 176 -22.26 -14.05 4.46
CA ALA A 176 -22.50 -15.30 5.19
C ALA A 176 -23.24 -15.07 6.52
N ALA A 177 -22.92 -14.00 7.24
CA ALA A 177 -23.63 -13.58 8.44
C ALA A 177 -25.03 -12.98 8.16
N GLY A 178 -25.42 -12.86 6.89
CA GLY A 178 -26.70 -12.32 6.45
C GLY A 178 -26.79 -10.80 6.46
N ALA A 179 -25.75 -10.07 6.89
CA ALA A 179 -25.75 -8.60 6.99
C ALA A 179 -25.97 -7.90 5.63
N ILE A 180 -25.65 -8.60 4.53
CA ILE A 180 -25.83 -8.18 3.15
C ILE A 180 -26.71 -9.22 2.42
N SER A 181 -27.71 -8.77 1.64
CA SER A 181 -28.51 -9.66 0.79
C SER A 181 -27.70 -10.36 -0.29
N LYS A 182 -28.21 -11.51 -0.71
CA LYS A 182 -27.82 -12.20 -1.95
C LYS A 182 -27.84 -11.30 -3.18
N ASP A 183 -28.85 -10.45 -3.36
CA ASP A 183 -28.93 -9.51 -4.50
C ASP A 183 -27.79 -8.47 -4.57
N ASN A 184 -27.08 -8.27 -3.45
CA ASN A 184 -25.99 -7.31 -3.34
C ASN A 184 -24.67 -7.98 -2.94
N SER A 185 -24.58 -9.32 -2.96
CA SER A 185 -23.40 -10.08 -2.55
C SER A 185 -22.34 -10.23 -3.64
N ASP A 186 -22.64 -9.75 -4.85
CA ASP A 186 -21.76 -9.85 -6.02
C ASP A 186 -20.89 -8.59 -6.21
N ASP A 187 -21.36 -7.42 -5.77
CA ASP A 187 -20.65 -6.15 -5.96
C ASP A 187 -20.64 -5.28 -4.68
N PRO A 188 -19.48 -5.09 -4.04
CA PRO A 188 -19.31 -4.21 -2.88
C PRO A 188 -19.76 -2.76 -3.10
N ARG A 189 -19.82 -2.29 -4.36
CA ARG A 189 -20.30 -0.94 -4.71
C ARG A 189 -21.80 -0.80 -4.43
N LYS A 190 -22.59 -1.88 -4.58
CA LYS A 190 -24.04 -1.88 -4.29
C LYS A 190 -24.37 -1.64 -2.82
N VAL A 191 -23.42 -1.91 -1.92
CA VAL A 191 -23.52 -1.63 -0.48
C VAL A 191 -22.67 -0.44 -0.04
N SER A 192 -22.11 0.31 -1.00
CA SER A 192 -21.29 1.51 -0.73
C SER A 192 -20.13 1.24 0.22
N LEU A 193 -19.44 0.10 0.07
CA LEU A 193 -18.28 -0.27 0.89
C LEU A 193 -17.13 0.72 0.67
N MET A 194 -16.71 1.41 1.73
CA MET A 194 -15.58 2.35 1.70
C MET A 194 -14.73 2.22 2.95
N ARG A 195 -13.42 2.11 2.79
CA ARG A 195 -12.40 2.08 3.85
C ARG A 195 -11.89 3.47 4.27
N ALA A 196 -11.45 3.61 5.52
CA ALA A 196 -10.82 4.81 6.06
C ALA A 196 -9.34 4.95 5.65
N ALA A 197 -8.63 3.83 5.65
CA ALA A 197 -7.23 3.73 5.25
C ALA A 197 -7.01 2.53 4.31
N ARG A 198 -6.16 2.75 3.30
CA ARG A 198 -5.61 1.68 2.47
C ARG A 198 -4.34 1.18 3.13
N THR A 199 -4.14 -0.13 3.15
CA THR A 199 -2.88 -0.76 3.54
C THR A 199 -2.27 -1.43 2.31
N ASP A 200 -0.95 -1.31 2.18
CA ASP A 200 -0.18 -1.99 1.13
C ASP A 200 -0.10 -3.51 1.42
N LYS A 201 0.43 -4.28 0.46
CA LYS A 201 0.66 -5.72 0.62
C LYS A 201 1.47 -6.01 1.89
N GLY A 202 1.00 -6.95 2.71
CA GLY A 202 1.65 -7.38 3.95
C GLY A 202 1.48 -6.42 5.15
N VAL A 203 0.97 -5.20 4.96
CA VAL A 203 0.83 -4.23 6.06
C VAL A 203 -0.37 -4.60 6.95
N HIS A 204 -0.14 -4.62 8.26
CA HIS A 204 -1.13 -4.98 9.28
C HIS A 204 -1.99 -3.78 9.71
N ALA A 205 -3.11 -4.04 10.38
CA ALA A 205 -3.90 -3.00 11.05
C ALA A 205 -4.48 -3.52 12.38
N ALA A 206 -4.15 -2.88 13.49
CA ALA A 206 -4.83 -3.12 14.76
C ALA A 206 -6.28 -2.61 14.70
N GLY A 207 -6.45 -1.43 14.11
CA GLY A 207 -7.72 -0.77 13.88
C GLY A 207 -7.77 -0.16 12.48
N ASN A 208 -8.78 -0.53 11.71
CA ASN A 208 -9.22 0.14 10.50
C ASN A 208 -10.75 0.27 10.55
N LEU A 209 -11.30 1.06 9.65
CA LEU A 209 -12.74 1.31 9.62
C LEU A 209 -13.29 1.24 8.21
N ILE A 210 -14.40 0.53 8.07
CA ILE A 210 -15.15 0.42 6.82
C ILE A 210 -16.54 0.98 7.03
N SER A 211 -16.98 1.86 6.13
CA SER A 211 -18.38 2.27 6.03
C SER A 211 -19.11 1.41 4.99
N ILE A 212 -20.27 0.86 5.34
CA ILE A 212 -21.04 -0.07 4.50
C ILE A 212 -22.54 0.02 4.80
N LEU A 213 -23.38 -0.47 3.90
CA LEU A 213 -24.83 -0.58 4.09
C LEU A 213 -25.19 -1.99 4.57
N PHE A 214 -25.62 -2.11 5.83
CA PHE A 214 -26.17 -3.34 6.40
C PHE A 214 -27.70 -3.36 6.38
N PHE A 215 -28.28 -4.54 6.45
CA PHE A 215 -29.71 -4.70 6.66
C PHE A 215 -30.15 -4.25 8.05
N TYR A 216 -31.20 -3.43 8.09
CA TYR A 216 -31.69 -2.80 9.31
C TYR A 216 -32.15 -3.80 10.36
N MET A 217 -32.85 -4.86 9.95
CA MET A 217 -33.34 -5.90 10.87
C MET A 217 -32.21 -6.68 11.54
N ILE A 218 -31.01 -6.68 10.95
CA ILE A 218 -29.85 -7.44 11.43
C ILE A 218 -29.01 -6.63 12.41
N ILE A 219 -29.11 -5.29 12.37
CA ILE A 219 -28.47 -4.42 13.36
C ILE A 219 -28.99 -4.69 14.78
N GLY A 220 -30.23 -5.16 14.91
CA GLY A 220 -30.82 -5.59 16.19
C GLY A 220 -30.62 -7.07 16.54
N ILE A 221 -29.91 -7.85 15.72
CA ILE A 221 -29.63 -9.26 16.03
C ILE A 221 -28.53 -9.32 17.09
N PRO A 222 -28.79 -9.93 18.26
CA PRO A 222 -27.75 -10.22 19.23
C PRO A 222 -26.61 -11.00 18.56
N ASN A 223 -25.37 -10.66 18.89
CA ASN A 223 -24.17 -11.39 18.47
C ASN A 223 -23.85 -11.34 16.96
N LEU A 224 -24.31 -10.33 16.22
CA LEU A 224 -23.93 -10.15 14.82
C LEU A 224 -22.40 -10.12 14.62
N VAL A 225 -21.67 -9.47 15.51
CA VAL A 225 -20.20 -9.40 15.45
C VAL A 225 -19.57 -10.80 15.57
N GLU A 226 -20.11 -11.64 16.45
CA GLU A 226 -19.64 -13.03 16.64
C GLU A 226 -19.91 -13.85 15.38
N LYS A 227 -21.12 -13.80 14.83
CA LYS A 227 -21.49 -14.47 13.57
C LYS A 227 -20.61 -14.05 12.40
N ILE A 228 -20.25 -12.77 12.31
CA ILE A 228 -19.32 -12.31 11.28
C ILE A 228 -17.93 -12.92 11.53
N ASN A 229 -17.44 -12.89 12.76
CA ASN A 229 -16.12 -13.41 13.11
C ASN A 229 -16.00 -14.94 12.95
N GLU A 230 -17.08 -15.71 13.13
CA GLU A 230 -17.13 -17.16 12.83
C GLU A 230 -16.86 -17.47 11.35
N ASN A 231 -17.11 -16.52 10.46
CA ASN A 231 -16.87 -16.63 9.03
C ASN A 231 -15.53 -16.00 8.60
N LEU A 232 -14.68 -15.59 9.54
CA LEU A 232 -13.39 -14.98 9.29
C LEU A 232 -12.26 -15.84 9.85
N ALA A 233 -11.13 -15.83 9.15
CA ALA A 233 -9.90 -16.40 9.69
C ALA A 233 -9.49 -15.68 10.98
N ASP A 234 -8.77 -16.38 11.86
CA ASP A 234 -8.40 -15.88 13.19
C ASP A 234 -7.63 -14.55 13.19
N GLN A 235 -6.89 -14.34 12.10
CA GLN A 235 -6.09 -13.15 11.85
C GLN A 235 -6.88 -11.95 11.29
N ILE A 236 -8.21 -12.04 11.16
CA ILE A 236 -9.10 -10.93 10.82
C ILE A 236 -10.22 -10.88 11.86
N ARG A 237 -10.48 -9.69 12.41
CA ARG A 237 -11.49 -9.48 13.44
C ARG A 237 -12.31 -8.24 13.19
N VAL A 238 -13.61 -8.36 13.41
CA VAL A 238 -14.53 -7.23 13.60
C VAL A 238 -14.63 -6.98 15.10
N TRP A 239 -14.27 -5.77 15.52
CA TRP A 239 -14.37 -5.34 16.92
C TRP A 239 -15.79 -4.99 17.31
N GLY A 240 -16.48 -4.31 16.40
CA GLY A 240 -17.83 -3.80 16.58
C GLY A 240 -18.26 -3.01 15.36
N PHE A 241 -19.48 -2.47 15.43
CA PHE A 241 -19.98 -1.53 14.43
C PHE A 241 -20.90 -0.52 15.09
N VAL A 242 -21.04 0.66 14.47
CA VAL A 242 -21.92 1.72 14.94
C VAL A 242 -22.81 2.21 13.80
N GLN A 243 -24.06 2.55 14.11
CA GLN A 243 -24.95 3.14 13.11
C GLN A 243 -24.60 4.61 12.90
N THR A 244 -24.35 4.98 11.64
CA THR A 244 -23.90 6.32 11.27
C THR A 244 -25.00 7.13 10.58
N ILE A 245 -24.71 8.41 10.34
CA ILE A 245 -25.54 9.24 9.44
C ILE A 245 -25.53 8.67 8.02
N ARG A 246 -26.60 8.91 7.24
CA ARG A 246 -26.75 8.34 5.88
C ARG A 246 -25.61 8.69 4.93
N SER A 247 -25.03 9.88 5.08
CA SER A 247 -23.94 10.40 4.24
C SER A 247 -22.54 10.05 4.75
N PHE A 248 -22.42 9.21 5.79
CA PHE A 248 -21.12 8.86 6.35
C PHE A 248 -20.25 8.15 5.30
N HIS A 249 -19.01 8.60 5.16
CA HIS A 249 -18.04 8.05 4.22
C HIS A 249 -16.67 7.94 4.91
N ALA A 250 -16.25 6.70 5.21
CA ALA A 250 -15.08 6.43 6.04
C ALA A 250 -13.81 7.17 5.60
N LYS A 251 -13.53 7.25 4.29
CA LYS A 251 -12.33 7.94 3.78
C LYS A 251 -12.35 9.46 4.02
N THR A 252 -13.45 10.13 3.70
CA THR A 252 -13.52 11.59 3.61
C THR A 252 -13.83 12.25 4.95
N LEU A 253 -14.46 11.50 5.88
CA LEU A 253 -14.73 11.95 7.24
C LEU A 253 -13.68 11.49 8.25
N CYS A 254 -12.64 10.78 7.80
CA CYS A 254 -11.49 10.42 8.63
C CYS A 254 -10.52 11.60 8.70
N ASP A 255 -10.39 12.16 9.90
CA ASP A 255 -9.63 13.39 10.16
C ASP A 255 -8.12 13.13 10.14
N SER A 256 -7.69 12.01 10.70
CA SER A 256 -6.29 11.65 10.90
C SER A 256 -6.12 10.15 11.11
N ARG A 257 -4.87 9.67 11.04
CA ARG A 257 -4.51 8.27 11.24
C ARG A 257 -3.33 8.17 12.20
N ILE A 258 -3.35 7.14 13.03
CA ILE A 258 -2.24 6.77 13.90
C ILE A 258 -1.65 5.49 13.33
N TYR A 259 -0.35 5.53 13.04
CA TYR A 259 0.43 4.36 12.64
C TYR A 259 1.45 4.05 13.72
N GLU A 260 1.84 2.79 13.79
CA GLU A 260 2.94 2.32 14.60
C GLU A 260 3.95 1.62 13.69
N TYR A 261 5.23 1.91 13.91
CA TYR A 261 6.34 1.25 13.22
C TYR A 261 7.27 0.61 14.23
N LEU A 262 7.37 -0.72 14.18
CA LEU A 262 8.28 -1.50 15.01
C LEU A 262 9.60 -1.73 14.28
N LEU A 263 10.71 -1.55 14.98
CA LEU A 263 12.04 -1.91 14.48
C LEU A 263 12.94 -2.41 15.61
N PRO A 264 13.89 -3.32 15.30
CA PRO A 264 14.90 -3.69 16.26
C PRO A 264 15.92 -2.55 16.44
N THR A 265 16.48 -2.39 17.64
CA THR A 265 17.38 -1.26 17.94
C THR A 265 18.75 -1.40 17.29
N TYR A 266 19.15 -2.62 16.93
CA TYR A 266 20.43 -2.86 16.24
C TYR A 266 20.53 -2.09 14.91
N VAL A 267 19.42 -1.62 14.33
CA VAL A 267 19.49 -0.81 13.10
C VAL A 267 20.23 0.51 13.30
N PHE A 268 20.36 0.98 14.55
CA PHE A 268 21.11 2.19 14.89
C PHE A 268 22.59 1.96 15.16
N ILE A 269 23.08 0.71 15.04
CA ILE A 269 24.52 0.44 15.10
C ILE A 269 25.23 1.26 14.00
N PRO A 270 26.27 2.04 14.34
CA PRO A 270 27.02 2.81 13.37
C PRO A 270 27.53 1.95 12.21
N ARG A 271 27.58 2.53 11.01
CA ARG A 271 28.12 1.84 9.83
C ARG A 271 29.65 1.74 9.94
N GLU A 272 30.19 0.56 9.65
CA GLU A 272 31.63 0.36 9.47
C GLU A 272 32.07 0.92 8.11
N ARG A 273 32.79 2.05 8.12
CA ARG A 273 33.16 2.76 6.87
C ARG A 273 34.24 2.03 6.06
N ASP A 274 35.18 1.38 6.73
CA ASP A 274 36.42 0.91 6.09
C ASP A 274 36.25 -0.37 5.25
N GLN A 275 35.35 -1.29 5.64
CA GLN A 275 35.17 -2.58 4.96
C GLN A 275 34.43 -2.47 3.61
N ILE A 276 33.58 -1.45 3.45
CA ILE A 276 32.74 -1.27 2.26
C ILE A 276 33.54 -0.61 1.13
N VAL A 277 34.39 0.38 1.47
CA VAL A 277 35.23 1.08 0.48
C VAL A 277 36.25 0.14 -0.16
N SER A 278 36.83 -0.78 0.61
CA SER A 278 37.73 -1.81 0.08
C SER A 278 37.03 -2.79 -0.86
N SER A 279 35.77 -3.15 -0.56
CA SER A 279 34.98 -4.08 -1.36
C SER A 279 34.51 -3.45 -2.68
N ILE A 280 34.07 -2.18 -2.65
CA ILE A 280 33.66 -1.42 -3.84
C ILE A 280 34.87 -1.10 -4.72
N GLY A 281 36.02 -0.74 -4.12
CA GLY A 281 37.26 -0.44 -4.86
C GLY A 281 37.82 -1.64 -5.65
N GLN A 282 37.49 -2.87 -5.25
CA GLN A 282 37.86 -4.08 -5.99
C GLN A 282 36.91 -4.38 -7.18
N LEU A 283 35.71 -3.79 -7.20
CA LEU A 283 34.74 -3.94 -8.29
C LEU A 283 34.94 -2.91 -9.42
N SER A 284 35.67 -1.82 -9.15
CA SER A 284 35.91 -0.73 -10.09
C SER A 284 37.27 -0.85 -10.81
N THR A 285 37.41 -1.81 -11.72
CA THR A 285 38.50 -1.80 -12.72
C THR A 285 38.06 -2.00 -14.17
N ASP A 286 36.78 -2.22 -14.47
CA ASP A 286 36.33 -2.36 -15.85
C ASP A 286 35.48 -1.17 -16.30
N GLN A 287 36.11 -0.30 -17.09
CA GLN A 287 35.44 0.75 -17.85
C GLN A 287 34.62 0.11 -18.98
N ASN A 288 33.38 -0.28 -18.70
CA ASN A 288 32.35 -0.32 -19.73
C ASN A 288 30.94 -0.22 -19.14
N ASP A 289 30.19 0.73 -19.68
CA ASP A 289 28.87 1.19 -19.28
C ASP A 289 27.79 0.13 -19.52
N GLN A 290 27.70 -0.86 -18.62
CA GLN A 290 26.54 -1.74 -18.44
C GLN A 290 26.16 -1.73 -16.97
N THR A 291 24.85 -1.73 -16.68
CA THR A 291 24.29 -1.78 -15.33
C THR A 291 24.83 -3.00 -14.56
N GLN A 292 25.96 -2.85 -13.89
CA GLN A 292 26.53 -3.87 -13.02
C GLN A 292 25.55 -4.11 -11.87
N PHE A 293 24.99 -5.31 -11.83
CA PHE A 293 24.27 -5.78 -10.65
C PHE A 293 25.29 -6.01 -9.55
N VAL A 294 25.30 -5.13 -8.55
CA VAL A 294 26.11 -5.33 -7.34
C VAL A 294 25.40 -6.39 -6.50
N GLU A 295 26.05 -7.54 -6.32
CA GLU A 295 25.56 -8.58 -5.42
C GLU A 295 25.80 -8.12 -3.98
N VAL A 296 24.72 -7.83 -3.26
CA VAL A 296 24.78 -7.41 -1.85
C VAL A 296 24.69 -8.66 -0.97
N PRO A 297 25.67 -8.91 -0.08
CA PRO A 297 25.63 -10.06 0.81
C PRO A 297 24.45 -9.97 1.76
N LEU A 298 23.77 -11.11 1.94
CA LEU A 298 22.74 -11.28 2.95
C LEU A 298 23.36 -11.41 4.34
N ALA A 299 22.58 -11.04 5.37
CA ALA A 299 22.98 -11.16 6.76
C ALA A 299 23.31 -12.62 7.13
N THR A 300 24.45 -12.85 7.78
CA THR A 300 24.82 -14.18 8.27
C THR A 300 24.21 -14.46 9.65
N ALA A 301 24.11 -15.74 10.01
CA ALA A 301 23.57 -16.11 11.32
C ALA A 301 24.45 -15.60 12.46
N GLU A 302 25.78 -15.71 12.30
CA GLU A 302 26.76 -15.28 13.29
C GLU A 302 26.73 -13.76 13.53
N GLU A 303 26.61 -12.99 12.45
CA GLU A 303 26.46 -11.53 12.51
C GLU A 303 25.20 -11.13 13.27
N MET A 304 24.08 -11.82 12.98
CA MET A 304 22.80 -11.52 13.60
C MET A 304 22.75 -11.89 15.08
N ILE A 305 23.43 -12.97 15.50
CA ILE A 305 23.57 -13.32 16.92
C ILE A 305 24.21 -12.17 17.69
N GLU A 306 25.28 -11.57 17.16
CA GLU A 306 25.95 -10.46 17.83
C GLU A 306 25.11 -9.17 17.79
N LYS A 307 24.52 -8.84 16.64
CA LYS A 307 23.69 -7.62 16.50
C LYS A 307 22.47 -7.64 17.40
N ARG A 308 21.84 -8.79 17.61
CA ARG A 308 20.66 -8.93 18.50
C ARG A 308 21.00 -8.68 19.98
N LYS A 309 22.28 -8.75 20.38
CA LYS A 309 22.73 -8.37 21.73
C LYS A 309 22.82 -6.86 21.93
N TYR A 310 22.81 -6.07 20.87
CA TYR A 310 22.89 -4.62 20.95
C TYR A 310 21.75 -4.03 21.78
N ARG A 311 22.08 -3.05 22.63
CA ARG A 311 21.13 -2.24 23.38
C ARG A 311 21.38 -0.78 23.06
N ILE A 312 20.34 -0.04 22.72
CA ILE A 312 20.46 1.35 22.31
C ILE A 312 20.92 2.21 23.50
N PRO A 313 22.06 2.93 23.39
CA PRO A 313 22.48 3.84 24.45
C PRO A 313 21.48 4.99 24.62
N SER A 314 21.29 5.48 25.84
CA SER A 314 20.36 6.60 26.13
C SER A 314 20.61 7.81 25.23
N ARG A 315 21.88 8.17 25.00
CA ARG A 315 22.27 9.27 24.10
C ARG A 315 21.76 9.06 22.67
N THR A 316 21.87 7.84 22.15
CA THR A 316 21.39 7.51 20.80
C THR A 316 19.87 7.53 20.77
N LEU A 317 19.20 6.99 21.79
CA LEU A 317 17.74 7.03 21.91
C LEU A 317 17.20 8.48 21.96
N ASP A 318 17.89 9.38 22.66
CA ASP A 318 17.53 10.80 22.71
C ASP A 318 17.67 11.48 21.36
N LEU A 319 18.71 11.16 20.58
CA LEU A 319 18.86 11.65 19.21
C LEU A 319 17.77 11.10 18.28
N VAL A 320 17.42 9.82 18.42
CA VAL A 320 16.30 9.20 17.68
C VAL A 320 14.99 9.93 17.99
N ARG A 321 14.70 10.17 19.27
CA ARG A 321 13.53 10.93 19.74
C ARG A 321 13.50 12.35 19.17
N GLN A 322 14.63 13.07 19.22
CA GLN A 322 14.76 14.41 18.65
C GLN A 322 14.53 14.42 17.13
N GLY A 323 15.14 13.47 16.42
CA GLY A 323 15.01 13.34 14.96
C GLY A 323 13.57 13.10 14.53
N PHE A 324 12.86 12.18 15.20
CA PHE A 324 11.44 11.95 14.88
C PHE A 324 10.54 13.12 15.26
N LYS A 325 10.82 13.80 16.38
CA LYS A 325 10.09 15.00 16.80
C LYS A 325 10.21 16.16 15.82
N ALA A 326 11.33 16.28 15.09
CA ALA A 326 11.52 17.31 14.07
C ALA A 326 10.52 17.21 12.89
N TYR A 327 9.82 16.08 12.72
CA TYR A 327 8.74 15.95 11.74
C TYR A 327 7.43 16.61 12.17
N GLU A 328 7.24 16.93 13.45
CA GLU A 328 6.00 17.54 13.93
C GLU A 328 5.75 18.90 13.28
N GLY A 329 4.49 19.21 13.00
CA GLY A 329 4.10 20.40 12.26
C GLY A 329 3.77 20.15 10.80
N THR A 330 3.64 21.23 10.04
CA THR A 330 3.30 21.18 8.62
C THR A 330 4.55 21.41 7.79
N HIS A 331 4.93 20.39 7.00
CA HIS A 331 6.11 20.45 6.15
C HIS A 331 5.79 19.93 4.75
N ASN A 332 6.68 20.21 3.79
CA ASN A 332 6.57 19.71 2.43
C ASN A 332 7.29 18.35 2.28
N TYR A 333 6.51 17.28 2.17
CA TYR A 333 7.02 15.90 2.17
C TYR A 333 7.32 15.36 0.75
N HIS A 334 7.61 16.20 -0.24
CA HIS A 334 7.84 15.76 -1.62
C HIS A 334 8.95 14.69 -1.76
N ASN A 335 10.05 14.83 -1.02
CA ASN A 335 11.15 13.83 -0.97
C ASN A 335 10.76 12.51 -0.27
N PHE A 336 9.72 12.56 0.57
CA PHE A 336 9.21 11.40 1.32
C PHE A 336 8.15 10.63 0.54
N THR A 337 8.00 10.86 -0.76
CA THR A 337 7.15 10.03 -1.60
C THR A 337 7.78 9.83 -2.98
N LEU A 338 7.04 9.26 -3.93
CA LEU A 338 7.52 8.98 -5.27
C LEU A 338 6.98 10.00 -6.27
N GLY A 339 7.88 10.53 -7.11
CA GLY A 339 7.51 11.28 -8.31
C GLY A 339 6.78 12.60 -8.06
N ARG A 340 7.00 13.24 -6.92
CA ARG A 340 6.37 14.54 -6.60
C ARG A 340 7.34 15.69 -6.75
N SER A 341 6.83 16.81 -7.27
CA SER A 341 7.57 18.06 -7.33
C SER A 341 7.55 18.78 -5.97
N PRO A 342 8.64 19.47 -5.58
CA PRO A 342 8.64 20.36 -4.42
C PRO A 342 7.59 21.47 -4.51
N MET A 343 7.18 21.88 -5.71
CA MET A 343 6.19 22.96 -5.89
C MET A 343 4.74 22.49 -5.68
N GLU A 344 4.49 21.18 -5.59
CA GLU A 344 3.16 20.64 -5.38
C GLU A 344 2.66 20.93 -3.96
N LYS A 345 1.69 21.85 -3.81
CA LYS A 345 1.01 22.10 -2.52
C LYS A 345 0.40 20.84 -1.90
N SER A 346 0.08 19.85 -2.74
CA SER A 346 -0.42 18.55 -2.32
C SER A 346 0.62 17.70 -1.60
N CYS A 347 1.88 18.11 -1.48
CA CYS A 347 2.92 17.46 -0.70
C CYS A 347 2.99 17.95 0.76
N ASN A 348 2.32 19.06 1.08
CA ASN A 348 2.25 19.55 2.45
C ASN A 348 1.43 18.60 3.32
N ARG A 349 2.03 18.09 4.39
CA ARG A 349 1.38 17.18 5.34
C ARG A 349 1.59 17.69 6.75
N PHE A 350 0.63 17.40 7.60
CA PHE A 350 0.65 17.79 9.00
C PHE A 350 0.81 16.54 9.87
N ILE A 351 1.96 16.46 10.55
CA ILE A 351 2.23 15.48 11.59
C ILE A 351 1.84 16.13 12.92
N MET A 352 0.90 15.49 13.61
CA MET A 352 0.32 15.98 14.87
C MET A 352 1.20 15.60 16.06
N SER A 353 1.73 14.37 16.06
CA SER A 353 2.73 13.92 17.02
C SER A 353 3.58 12.78 16.45
N PHE A 354 4.80 12.65 16.94
CA PHE A 354 5.66 11.50 16.67
C PHE A 354 6.38 11.06 17.96
N GLU A 355 5.95 9.93 18.52
CA GLU A 355 6.41 9.40 19.80
C GLU A 355 7.27 8.15 19.60
N VAL A 356 8.37 8.06 20.34
CA VAL A 356 9.27 6.89 20.36
C VAL A 356 9.21 6.28 21.75
N SER A 357 8.81 5.01 21.84
CA SER A 357 8.71 4.30 23.12
C SER A 357 10.06 4.16 23.82
N ASP A 358 10.05 3.71 25.07
CA ASP A 358 11.24 3.10 25.66
C ASP A 358 11.54 1.75 24.95
N PRO A 359 12.81 1.29 24.99
CA PRO A 359 13.17 -0.01 24.41
C PRO A 359 12.44 -1.15 25.12
N LYS A 360 11.91 -2.09 24.34
CA LYS A 360 11.23 -3.31 24.82
C LYS A 360 12.07 -4.53 24.45
N MET A 361 12.32 -5.38 25.44
CA MET A 361 12.94 -6.68 25.24
C MET A 361 11.93 -7.67 24.65
N VAL A 362 12.29 -8.30 23.54
CA VAL A 362 11.48 -9.31 22.86
C VAL A 362 12.27 -10.61 22.80
N HIS A 363 11.72 -11.66 23.42
CA HIS A 363 12.31 -12.99 23.39
C HIS A 363 11.95 -13.71 22.09
N VAL A 364 12.91 -14.47 21.57
CA VAL A 364 12.69 -15.36 20.43
C VAL A 364 11.71 -16.45 20.85
N ARG A 365 10.66 -16.66 20.05
CA ARG A 365 9.73 -17.77 20.26
C ARG A 365 10.24 -19.00 19.53
N ASP A 366 10.10 -20.18 20.13
CA ASP A 366 10.40 -21.42 19.42
C ASP A 366 9.37 -21.62 18.29
N SER A 367 9.86 -21.57 17.05
CA SER A 367 9.09 -21.75 15.82
C SER A 367 8.31 -23.07 15.75
N LYS A 368 8.65 -24.08 16.55
CA LYS A 368 8.02 -25.41 16.51
C LYS A 368 6.90 -25.61 17.53
N THR A 369 7.00 -25.01 18.71
CA THR A 369 6.06 -25.24 19.81
C THR A 369 5.08 -24.09 20.00
N GLY A 370 5.40 -22.88 19.52
CA GLY A 370 4.55 -21.69 19.71
C GLY A 370 4.42 -21.24 21.18
N ASP A 371 5.06 -21.96 22.09
CA ASP A 371 5.13 -21.66 23.51
C ASP A 371 6.27 -20.68 23.77
N GLN A 372 6.10 -19.85 24.80
CA GLN A 372 7.15 -18.98 25.33
C GLN A 372 8.22 -19.76 26.13
N ASN A 373 8.29 -21.09 25.95
CA ASN A 373 9.29 -21.91 26.60
C ASN A 373 10.64 -21.62 25.92
N VAL A 374 11.29 -20.62 26.50
CA VAL A 374 12.72 -20.30 26.51
C VAL A 374 13.54 -21.40 25.85
N THR A 375 14.06 -21.12 24.65
CA THR A 375 15.23 -21.84 24.14
C THR A 375 16.35 -21.72 25.17
N GLU A 376 17.16 -22.76 25.36
CA GLU A 376 18.21 -22.83 26.39
C GLU A 376 19.14 -21.58 26.40
N ASP A 377 19.22 -20.84 25.29
CA ASP A 377 20.08 -19.67 25.08
C ASP A 377 19.45 -18.30 25.40
N ASN A 378 18.16 -18.19 25.78
CA ASN A 378 17.53 -16.92 26.19
C ASN A 378 17.72 -15.74 25.18
N GLU A 379 17.80 -16.03 23.88
CA GLU A 379 18.01 -15.00 22.87
C GLU A 379 16.88 -13.94 22.92
N CYS A 380 17.28 -12.69 23.10
CA CYS A 380 16.38 -11.55 23.17
C CYS A 380 16.90 -10.40 22.33
N ASN A 381 15.99 -9.83 21.53
CA ASN A 381 16.25 -8.69 20.68
C ASN A 381 15.53 -7.47 21.27
N GLU A 382 16.18 -6.31 21.26
CA GLU A 382 15.61 -5.08 21.78
C GLU A 382 14.92 -4.32 20.65
N TRP A 383 13.70 -3.82 20.90
CA TRP A 383 12.84 -3.18 19.90
C TRP A 383 12.35 -1.82 20.36
N LEU A 384 12.06 -0.95 19.39
CA LEU A 384 11.37 0.33 19.59
C LEU A 384 10.04 0.35 18.87
N SER A 385 9.06 1.01 19.49
CA SER A 385 7.79 1.39 18.87
C SER A 385 7.81 2.88 18.52
N LEU A 386 7.59 3.16 17.24
CA LEU A 386 7.47 4.50 16.68
C LEU A 386 6.00 4.79 16.40
N LYS A 387 5.35 5.61 17.21
CA LYS A 387 3.93 5.98 17.02
C LYS A 387 3.82 7.35 16.38
N VAL A 388 3.25 7.39 15.18
CA VAL A 388 3.06 8.64 14.43
C VAL A 388 1.58 8.93 14.23
N HIS A 389 1.14 10.11 14.67
CA HIS A 389 -0.20 10.63 14.44
C HIS A 389 -0.14 11.72 13.39
N GLY A 390 -0.79 11.51 12.24
CA GLY A 390 -0.80 12.49 11.16
C GLY A 390 -2.18 12.66 10.54
N GLN A 391 -2.45 13.85 10.02
CA GLN A 391 -3.73 14.15 9.36
C GLN A 391 -3.93 13.27 8.10
N SER A 392 -2.87 13.13 7.31
CA SER A 392 -2.83 12.24 6.16
C SER A 392 -1.39 11.86 5.83
N PHE A 393 -1.20 10.76 5.10
CA PHE A 393 0.11 10.28 4.67
C PHE A 393 0.11 10.00 3.17
N MET A 394 1.21 10.32 2.50
CA MET A 394 1.47 9.94 1.12
C MET A 394 2.02 8.52 1.03
N LEU A 395 2.06 7.97 -0.19
CA LEU A 395 2.66 6.68 -0.46
C LEU A 395 4.11 6.66 0.05
N HIS A 396 4.45 5.65 0.85
CA HIS A 396 5.77 5.43 1.47
C HIS A 396 6.26 6.48 2.47
N GLN A 397 5.47 7.51 2.80
CA GLN A 397 5.92 8.64 3.61
C GLN A 397 6.54 8.22 4.95
N ILE A 398 5.82 7.43 5.74
CA ILE A 398 6.29 6.97 7.06
C ILE A 398 7.59 6.16 6.92
N ARG A 399 7.64 5.23 5.95
CA ARG A 399 8.81 4.38 5.73
C ARG A 399 10.05 5.16 5.31
N LYS A 400 9.88 6.24 4.53
CA LYS A 400 10.97 7.16 4.17
C LYS A 400 11.38 8.04 5.36
N MET A 401 10.43 8.49 6.18
CA MET A 401 10.72 9.24 7.42
C MET A 401 11.57 8.40 8.38
N VAL A 402 11.20 7.13 8.58
CA VAL A 402 11.95 6.18 9.41
C VAL A 402 13.33 5.91 8.84
N ALA A 403 13.43 5.63 7.54
CA ALA A 403 14.72 5.37 6.88
C ALA A 403 15.70 6.53 7.04
N LEU A 404 15.24 7.78 6.82
CA LEU A 404 16.11 8.95 6.95
C LEU A 404 16.72 9.04 8.35
N ILE A 405 15.91 8.92 9.41
CA ILE A 405 16.42 8.98 10.79
C ILE A 405 17.39 7.84 11.08
N VAL A 406 17.05 6.60 10.70
CA VAL A 406 17.95 5.45 10.90
C VAL A 406 19.31 5.70 10.26
N MET A 407 19.35 6.13 9.00
CA MET A 407 20.62 6.39 8.31
C MET A 407 21.38 7.57 8.92
N MET A 408 20.70 8.65 9.28
CA MET A 408 21.35 9.83 9.88
C MET A 408 22.04 9.47 11.18
N ILE A 409 21.39 8.66 12.03
CA ILE A 409 21.99 8.18 13.28
C ILE A 409 23.18 7.25 13.01
N ARG A 410 23.05 6.29 12.08
CA ARG A 410 24.14 5.36 11.70
C ARG A 410 25.38 6.05 11.14
N THR A 411 25.20 7.21 10.50
CA THR A 411 26.27 7.95 9.80
C THR A 411 26.79 9.15 10.60
N GLU A 412 26.22 9.42 11.78
CA GLU A 412 26.48 10.62 12.58
C GLU A 412 26.17 11.92 11.81
N THR A 413 25.17 11.87 10.91
CA THR A 413 24.72 13.03 10.14
C THR A 413 23.93 13.98 11.03
N SER A 414 24.20 15.29 10.91
CA SER A 414 23.46 16.34 11.63
C SER A 414 21.94 16.28 11.38
N LEU A 415 21.15 16.38 12.47
CA LEU A 415 19.67 16.42 12.41
C LEU A 415 19.13 17.62 11.61
N SER A 416 19.94 18.65 11.35
CA SER A 416 19.54 19.81 10.53
C SER A 416 19.19 19.43 9.09
N LEU A 417 19.71 18.30 8.58
CA LEU A 417 19.36 17.78 7.26
C LEU A 417 17.86 17.56 7.09
N ILE A 418 17.13 17.19 8.17
CA ILE A 418 15.68 16.96 8.13
C ILE A 418 14.96 18.19 7.56
N HIS A 419 15.30 19.39 8.04
CA HIS A 419 14.70 20.63 7.54
C HIS A 419 15.06 20.91 6.08
N LYS A 420 16.29 20.58 5.65
CA LYS A 420 16.70 20.72 4.25
C LYS A 420 15.90 19.80 3.33
N THR A 421 15.49 18.62 3.80
CA THR A 421 14.66 17.69 3.01
C THR A 421 13.25 18.22 2.71
N PHE A 422 12.76 19.22 3.46
CA PHE A 422 11.49 19.90 3.19
C PHE A 422 11.63 21.10 2.24
N GLY A 423 12.86 21.50 1.92
CA GLY A 423 13.15 22.58 0.98
C GLY A 423 12.82 22.21 -0.47
N ASN A 424 13.34 22.97 -1.42
CA ASN A 424 13.08 22.72 -2.84
C ASN A 424 14.03 21.69 -3.47
N THR A 425 15.08 21.29 -2.75
CA THR A 425 16.07 20.34 -3.26
C THR A 425 15.50 18.93 -3.25
N LYS A 426 15.48 18.32 -4.43
CA LYS A 426 14.97 16.96 -4.61
C LYS A 426 16.09 15.95 -4.39
N ILE A 427 15.90 15.04 -3.45
CA ILE A 427 16.84 13.97 -3.13
C ILE A 427 16.12 12.63 -3.08
N ASN A 428 16.86 11.54 -3.30
CA ASN A 428 16.30 10.20 -3.08
C ASN A 428 16.48 9.77 -1.63
N ILE A 429 15.36 9.60 -0.91
CA ILE A 429 15.35 8.98 0.42
C ILE A 429 14.97 7.50 0.26
N PRO A 430 15.76 6.54 0.77
CA PRO A 430 15.43 5.13 0.72
C PRO A 430 14.20 4.82 1.56
N LYS A 431 13.64 3.63 1.35
CA LYS A 431 12.40 3.20 1.97
C LYS A 431 12.67 2.07 2.95
N ALA A 432 12.40 2.30 4.24
CA ALA A 432 12.50 1.26 5.27
C ALA A 432 11.58 0.07 4.94
N PRO A 433 11.77 -1.13 5.51
CA PRO A 433 10.91 -2.29 5.29
C PRO A 433 9.41 -2.03 5.53
N ALA A 434 8.54 -2.84 4.93
CA ALA A 434 7.10 -2.77 5.22
C ALA A 434 6.74 -3.51 6.51
N LEU A 435 7.58 -4.49 6.89
CA LEU A 435 7.38 -5.43 7.99
C LEU A 435 6.98 -4.75 9.30
N GLY A 436 7.71 -3.70 9.69
CA GLY A 436 7.46 -3.01 10.94
C GLY A 436 6.18 -2.17 10.98
N LEU A 437 5.56 -1.85 9.84
CA LEU A 437 4.49 -0.87 9.74
C LEU A 437 3.11 -1.51 9.99
N LEU A 438 2.34 -0.93 10.90
CA LEU A 438 0.92 -1.22 11.08
C LEU A 438 0.09 0.05 11.25
N LEU A 439 -1.17 0.00 10.79
CA LEU A 439 -2.16 1.02 11.13
C LEU A 439 -2.70 0.74 12.55
N ASP A 440 -2.49 1.66 13.47
CA ASP A 440 -3.04 1.53 14.83
C ASP A 440 -4.54 1.85 14.81
N GLN A 441 -4.92 3.06 14.35
CA GLN A 441 -6.32 3.42 14.15
C GLN A 441 -6.54 4.70 13.29
N PRO A 442 -7.67 4.79 12.57
CA PRO A 442 -8.19 6.06 12.05
C PRO A 442 -8.98 6.84 13.12
N VAL A 443 -8.91 8.17 13.06
CA VAL A 443 -9.58 9.08 14.01
C VAL A 443 -10.70 9.86 13.33
N PHE A 444 -11.84 9.99 14.02
CA PHE A 444 -13.09 10.58 13.51
C PHE A 444 -13.62 11.71 14.41
N LYS A 445 -12.74 12.50 15.03
CA LYS A 445 -13.08 13.56 15.99
C LYS A 445 -14.15 14.53 15.47
N SER A 446 -14.02 15.00 14.23
CA SER A 446 -14.98 15.94 13.62
C SER A 446 -16.33 15.29 13.35
N TYR A 447 -16.34 14.01 13.00
CA TYR A 447 -17.57 13.24 12.83
C TYR A 447 -18.24 12.97 14.17
N ASN A 448 -17.49 12.54 15.19
CA ASN A 448 -18.02 12.24 16.52
C ASN A 448 -18.73 13.45 17.12
N LYS A 449 -18.18 14.67 16.96
CA LYS A 449 -18.88 15.90 17.35
C LYS A 449 -20.26 16.04 16.70
N LYS A 450 -20.34 15.82 15.38
CA LYS A 450 -21.63 15.87 14.64
C LYS A 450 -22.56 14.70 15.00
N ALA A 451 -22.00 13.56 15.37
CA ALA A 451 -22.78 12.38 15.74
C ALA A 451 -23.58 12.65 17.04
N VAL A 452 -22.95 13.28 18.04
CA VAL A 452 -23.63 13.73 19.27
C VAL A 452 -24.83 14.61 18.95
N ASP A 453 -24.64 15.63 18.11
CA ASP A 453 -25.71 16.58 17.72
C ASP A 453 -26.90 15.88 17.02
N ASN A 454 -26.67 14.71 16.41
CA ASN A 454 -27.67 13.94 15.66
C ASN A 454 -28.21 12.73 16.44
N GLY A 455 -27.87 12.58 17.74
CA GLY A 455 -28.24 11.41 18.54
C GLY A 455 -27.72 10.11 17.92
N LYS A 456 -26.48 10.12 17.41
CA LYS A 456 -25.79 8.96 16.86
C LYS A 456 -24.64 8.53 17.75
N GLU A 457 -24.35 7.25 17.70
CA GLU A 457 -23.20 6.64 18.37
C GLU A 457 -21.88 7.19 17.81
N LEU A 458 -20.88 7.24 18.70
CA LEU A 458 -19.53 7.70 18.39
C LEU A 458 -18.72 6.57 17.78
N ILE A 459 -17.78 6.92 16.91
CA ILE A 459 -16.79 5.98 16.41
C ILE A 459 -15.58 6.06 17.35
N GLU A 460 -15.44 5.07 18.23
CA GLU A 460 -14.35 4.98 19.20
C GLU A 460 -13.81 3.55 19.24
N PHE A 461 -12.49 3.41 19.17
CA PHE A 461 -11.82 2.10 19.28
C PHE A 461 -11.47 1.76 20.75
N ASP A 462 -11.43 2.76 21.64
CA ASP A 462 -11.02 2.59 23.04
C ASP A 462 -11.91 1.60 23.81
N ILE A 463 -13.20 1.52 23.45
CA ILE A 463 -14.14 0.51 23.98
C ILE A 463 -13.70 -0.94 23.70
N HIS A 464 -12.83 -1.14 22.73
CA HIS A 464 -12.30 -2.44 22.32
C HIS A 464 -10.80 -2.58 22.60
N LYS A 465 -10.18 -1.61 23.29
CA LYS A 465 -8.73 -1.54 23.50
C LYS A 465 -8.12 -2.83 24.02
N GLY A 466 -8.70 -3.44 25.06
CA GLY A 466 -8.20 -4.72 25.58
C GLY A 466 -8.21 -5.87 24.56
N LYS A 467 -9.23 -5.95 23.69
CA LYS A 467 -9.30 -6.95 22.62
C LYS A 467 -8.29 -6.64 21.50
N ILE A 468 -8.14 -5.36 21.16
CA ILE A 468 -7.20 -4.88 20.15
C ILE A 468 -5.76 -5.15 20.60
N ASP A 469 -5.40 -4.80 21.83
CA ASP A 469 -4.05 -5.01 22.38
C ASP A 469 -3.69 -6.50 22.44
N ALA A 470 -4.62 -7.35 22.90
CA ALA A 470 -4.43 -8.80 22.88
C ALA A 470 -4.25 -9.35 21.45
N PHE A 471 -4.98 -8.81 20.48
CA PHE A 471 -4.83 -9.18 19.08
C PHE A 471 -3.51 -8.70 18.48
N LYS A 472 -3.06 -7.48 18.82
CA LYS A 472 -1.76 -6.94 18.40
C LYS A 472 -0.64 -7.87 18.85
N GLU A 473 -0.60 -8.21 20.15
CA GLU A 473 0.42 -9.10 20.71
C GLU A 473 0.38 -10.51 20.11
N LYS A 474 -0.82 -11.07 19.89
CA LYS A 474 -1.00 -12.44 19.39
C LYS A 474 -0.75 -12.61 17.90
N PHE A 475 -1.23 -11.69 17.06
CA PHE A 475 -1.27 -11.86 15.59
C PHE A 475 -0.42 -10.88 14.80
N ILE A 476 -0.10 -9.70 15.34
CA ILE A 476 0.65 -8.67 14.60
C ILE A 476 2.10 -8.64 15.08
N TYR A 477 2.34 -8.29 16.34
CA TYR A 477 3.69 -8.13 16.89
C TYR A 477 4.48 -9.43 16.84
N SER A 478 3.87 -10.54 17.30
CA SER A 478 4.44 -11.88 17.15
C SER A 478 4.92 -12.15 15.73
N LYS A 479 4.07 -11.87 14.73
CA LYS A 479 4.39 -12.13 13.33
C LYS A 479 5.52 -11.25 12.82
N ILE A 480 5.53 -9.97 13.21
CA ILE A 480 6.62 -9.03 12.88
C ILE A 480 7.95 -9.53 13.44
N TYR A 481 7.96 -9.97 14.70
CA TYR A 481 9.16 -10.47 15.36
C TYR A 481 9.65 -11.80 14.75
N ASP A 482 8.74 -12.74 14.50
CA ASP A 482 9.06 -14.04 13.91
C ASP A 482 9.59 -13.90 12.48
N GLU A 483 8.97 -13.06 11.65
CA GLU A 483 9.44 -12.79 10.28
C GLU A 483 10.80 -12.08 10.29
N GLU A 484 11.04 -11.15 11.21
CA GLU A 484 12.37 -10.53 11.33
C GLU A 484 13.43 -11.52 11.79
N PHE A 485 13.11 -12.39 12.75
CA PHE A 485 14.05 -13.40 13.23
C PHE A 485 14.44 -14.41 12.15
N LEU A 486 13.48 -14.79 11.29
CA LEU A 486 13.68 -15.76 10.23
C LEU A 486 14.38 -15.16 9.01
N GLU A 487 13.96 -13.97 8.57
CA GLU A 487 14.35 -13.40 7.28
C GLU A 487 15.39 -12.28 7.39
N ASN A 488 15.69 -11.79 8.60
CA ASN A 488 16.61 -10.68 8.86
C ASN A 488 16.32 -9.46 7.95
N THR A 489 15.04 -9.13 7.80
CA THR A 489 14.56 -8.15 6.81
C THR A 489 15.19 -6.77 7.02
N PHE A 490 15.33 -6.33 8.27
CA PHE A 490 15.96 -5.05 8.59
C PHE A 490 17.46 -5.05 8.30
N GLN A 491 18.20 -6.11 8.66
CA GLN A 491 19.63 -6.19 8.37
C GLN A 491 19.92 -6.28 6.87
N ASN A 492 19.16 -7.08 6.13
CA ASN A 492 19.30 -7.18 4.67
C ASN A 492 19.00 -5.84 3.97
N TRP A 493 18.03 -5.08 4.50
CA TRP A 493 17.76 -3.71 4.04
C TRP A 493 18.94 -2.76 4.32
N LEU A 494 19.57 -2.86 5.48
CA LEU A 494 20.76 -2.07 5.83
C LEU A 494 21.94 -2.41 4.93
N ASN A 495 22.22 -3.70 4.70
CA ASN A 495 23.27 -4.13 3.79
C ASN A 495 23.05 -3.50 2.40
N SER A 496 21.82 -3.51 1.89
CA SER A 496 21.50 -2.86 0.62
C SER A 496 21.79 -1.36 0.64
N ILE A 497 21.39 -0.62 1.69
CA ILE A 497 21.65 0.82 1.77
C ILE A 497 23.16 1.11 1.87
N ASP A 498 23.87 0.38 2.72
CA ASP A 498 25.27 0.64 3.03
C ASP A 498 26.17 0.48 1.77
N TYR A 499 25.84 -0.46 0.88
CA TYR A 499 26.51 -0.64 -0.42
C TYR A 499 26.26 0.51 -1.41
N HIS A 500 25.14 1.23 -1.28
CA HIS A 500 24.76 2.33 -2.16
C HIS A 500 25.02 3.72 -1.54
N THR A 501 25.43 3.79 -0.27
CA THR A 501 25.49 5.04 0.50
C THR A 501 26.35 6.12 -0.14
N GLU A 502 27.58 5.78 -0.54
CA GLU A 502 28.51 6.76 -1.12
C GLU A 502 28.05 7.27 -2.50
N ARG A 503 27.33 6.43 -3.26
CA ARG A 503 26.89 6.75 -4.63
C ARG A 503 25.58 7.53 -4.64
N ASP A 504 24.58 7.03 -3.92
CA ASP A 504 23.19 7.47 -4.06
C ASP A 504 22.72 8.38 -2.91
N TYR A 505 23.46 8.40 -1.79
CA TYR A 505 23.05 9.07 -0.55
C TYR A 505 24.15 9.96 0.05
N GLY A 506 24.94 10.64 -0.81
CA GLY A 506 26.05 11.51 -0.39
C GLY A 506 25.68 12.67 0.56
N TYR A 507 24.39 12.94 0.75
CA TYR A 507 23.89 13.86 1.78
C TYR A 507 24.00 13.34 3.23
N LEU A 508 24.35 12.05 3.41
CA LEU A 508 24.57 11.42 4.72
C LEU A 508 26.02 11.66 5.22
N ASN A 509 26.51 12.89 5.08
CA ASN A 509 27.76 13.37 5.64
C ASN A 509 27.54 13.96 7.05
N ARG A 510 28.62 14.15 7.82
CA ARG A 510 28.52 14.64 9.21
C ARG A 510 27.80 15.97 9.32
N GLU A 511 28.02 16.86 8.35
CA GLU A 511 27.49 18.21 8.32
C GLU A 511 25.99 18.25 7.95
N GLY A 512 25.48 17.20 7.29
CA GLY A 512 24.12 17.16 6.73
C GLY A 512 23.96 18.12 5.54
N GLU A 513 25.03 18.33 4.77
CA GLU A 513 24.98 19.10 3.51
C GLU A 513 24.51 18.23 2.35
N ILE A 514 23.75 18.80 1.42
CA ILE A 514 23.27 18.08 0.23
C ILE A 514 24.21 18.42 -0.93
N PRO A 515 25.14 17.52 -1.33
CA PRO A 515 26.02 17.76 -2.46
C PRO A 515 25.25 17.67 -3.78
N GLU A 516 25.77 18.31 -4.83
CA GLU A 516 25.16 18.31 -6.17
C GLU A 516 24.93 16.90 -6.72
N CYS A 517 25.85 15.97 -6.47
CA CYS A 517 25.73 14.57 -6.90
C CYS A 517 24.51 13.84 -6.31
N ALA A 518 23.97 14.31 -5.18
CA ALA A 518 22.81 13.71 -4.54
C ALA A 518 21.48 14.36 -4.98
N ILE A 519 21.54 15.44 -5.76
CA ILE A 519 20.35 16.15 -6.27
C ILE A 519 19.79 15.38 -7.47
N VAL A 520 18.51 15.02 -7.39
CA VAL A 520 17.81 14.34 -8.47
C VAL A 520 17.38 15.35 -9.53
N VAL A 521 18.14 15.42 -10.62
CA VAL A 521 17.81 16.24 -11.79
C VAL A 521 16.73 15.54 -12.63
N ASN A 522 15.59 16.18 -12.84
CA ASN A 522 14.56 15.70 -13.76
C ASN A 522 14.97 16.08 -15.20
N PRO A 523 15.18 15.14 -16.14
CA PRO A 523 15.53 15.48 -17.53
C PRO A 523 14.47 16.35 -18.23
N LYS A 524 13.22 16.31 -17.76
CA LYS A 524 12.10 17.07 -18.32
C LYS A 524 12.00 18.51 -17.84
N GLU A 525 12.78 18.91 -16.83
CA GLU A 525 12.79 20.30 -16.35
C GLU A 525 13.78 21.18 -17.15
N ASN A 526 14.77 20.59 -17.84
CA ASN A 526 15.69 21.33 -18.72
C ASN A 526 15.05 21.76 -20.05
N PHE A 527 14.15 20.95 -20.63
CA PHE A 527 13.48 21.30 -21.89
C PHE A 527 12.61 22.57 -21.83
N ASN A 528 12.20 23.00 -20.64
CA ASN A 528 11.46 24.26 -20.48
C ASN A 528 12.36 25.46 -20.14
N LYS A 529 13.61 25.25 -19.74
CA LYS A 529 14.55 26.36 -19.53
C LYS A 529 15.22 26.76 -20.84
N ASP A 530 15.64 25.78 -21.63
CA ASP A 530 16.28 26.05 -22.93
C ASP A 530 15.30 26.73 -23.92
N ALA A 531 14.00 26.42 -23.82
CA ALA A 531 12.95 27.06 -24.62
C ALA A 531 12.56 28.47 -24.12
N ASP A 532 12.79 28.79 -22.84
CA ASP A 532 12.53 30.13 -22.29
C ASP A 532 13.73 31.08 -22.51
N ASP A 533 14.96 30.55 -22.54
CA ASP A 533 16.18 31.31 -22.84
C ASP A 533 16.33 31.57 -24.37
N GLU A 534 15.97 30.63 -25.25
CA GLU A 534 15.94 30.87 -26.71
C GLU A 534 14.86 31.90 -27.13
N ASN A 535 13.76 32.02 -26.38
CA ASN A 535 12.72 33.02 -26.65
C ASN A 535 13.01 34.42 -26.07
N GLN A 536 14.06 34.57 -25.24
CA GLN A 536 14.52 35.87 -24.75
C GLN A 536 15.62 36.47 -25.63
N GLU A 537 16.44 35.66 -26.30
CA GLU A 537 17.47 36.18 -27.21
C GLU A 537 16.92 36.63 -28.58
N GLU A 538 15.76 36.14 -29.03
CA GLU A 538 15.14 36.57 -30.30
C GLU A 538 14.30 37.87 -30.22
N ASN A 539 14.13 38.47 -29.03
CA ASN A 539 13.39 39.72 -28.86
C ASN A 539 14.28 40.95 -28.56
N ASP A 540 15.60 40.77 -28.47
CA ASP A 540 16.57 41.85 -28.17
C ASP A 540 17.60 42.08 -29.31
N SER A 541 17.34 41.61 -30.53
CA SER A 541 18.16 41.95 -31.71
C SER A 541 17.30 42.29 -32.94
N ASP A 542 17.17 43.61 -33.19
CA ASP A 542 16.91 44.34 -34.44
C ASP A 542 15.82 43.89 -35.44
#